data_AF-A0A7D9IJT1-F1
#
_entry.id   AF-A0A7D9IJT1-F1
#
_cell.length_a   1.000
_cell.length_b   1.000
_cell.length_c   1.000
_cell.angle_alpha   90.00
_cell.angle_beta   90.00
_cell.angle_gamma   90.00
#
_symmetry.space_group_name_H-M   'P 1'
#
loop_
_entity.id
_entity.type
_entity.pdbx_description
1 polymer ?
#
loop_
_entity_poly.entity_id
_entity_poly.type
_entity_poly.pdbx_seq_one_letter_code
_entity_poly.pdbx_strand_id
1 'polypeptide(L)'
;MGDHGNRYGKARTLMQGKLEERLPLFSLTFPSWFLEKYPGISKNLKINTNRLTSWYDVYATFRHMISYPDVPTNLKHGQSLFTEVPSSRTCAEASVEKHWCPCLEWASVAPGHSHVNNSALAAVEFMNNANLEHQLSANNCRKLTLKDINYALLERPNDKLLSFKQTNDLLPAFSNKSRPHHKDFCRYQIQFTTSPNNGIYEATVRYHKEWFIVSKGISRVNKYGNQPECIARDLPHLRKFCMCKKKAVNAHASKDIFLVLVKCS
;
A
#
# COMPACT_ATOMS: atom_id res chain seq x y z
N MET A 1 -24.05 12.31 -12.58
CA MET A 1 -23.97 11.86 -11.17
C MET A 1 -24.63 10.50 -11.10
N GLY A 2 -23.96 9.48 -10.55
CA GLY A 2 -24.60 8.23 -10.16
C GLY A 2 -24.91 8.26 -8.66
N ASP A 3 -25.99 7.67 -8.19
CA ASP A 3 -26.29 7.52 -6.76
C ASP A 3 -25.62 6.28 -6.16
N HIS A 4 -25.37 5.27 -7.00
CA HIS A 4 -24.65 4.03 -6.67
C HIS A 4 -23.94 3.46 -7.92
N GLY A 5 -23.04 2.49 -7.71
CA GLY A 5 -22.54 1.62 -8.79
C GLY A 5 -23.52 0.49 -9.14
N ASN A 6 -23.04 -0.59 -9.75
CA ASN A 6 -23.92 -1.69 -10.17
C ASN A 6 -24.53 -2.44 -8.96
N ARG A 7 -25.86 -2.36 -8.79
CA ARG A 7 -26.58 -2.95 -7.65
C ARG A 7 -26.93 -4.42 -7.80
N TYR A 8 -27.01 -4.92 -9.02
CA TYR A 8 -27.58 -6.25 -9.29
C TYR A 8 -26.61 -7.13 -10.10
N GLY A 9 -26.91 -8.43 -10.11
CA GLY A 9 -26.17 -9.43 -10.89
C GLY A 9 -25.02 -10.10 -10.15
N LYS A 10 -24.42 -11.11 -10.80
CA LYS A 10 -23.37 -11.97 -10.19
C LYS A 10 -22.14 -11.18 -9.75
N ALA A 11 -21.79 -10.09 -10.42
CA ALA A 11 -20.68 -9.24 -10.00
C ALA A 11 -20.88 -8.66 -8.59
N ARG A 12 -22.12 -8.36 -8.18
CA ARG A 12 -22.47 -7.81 -6.85
C ARG A 12 -22.12 -8.75 -5.69
N THR A 13 -22.01 -10.06 -5.94
CA THR A 13 -21.63 -11.04 -4.92
C THR A 13 -20.13 -11.06 -4.63
N LEU A 14 -19.31 -10.48 -5.52
CA LEU A 14 -17.85 -10.34 -5.36
C LEU A 14 -17.52 -9.08 -4.56
N MET A 15 -16.39 -9.07 -3.84
CA MET A 15 -15.95 -7.88 -3.08
C MET A 15 -15.73 -6.67 -3.96
N GLN A 16 -15.17 -6.87 -5.15
CA GLN A 16 -15.02 -5.81 -6.14
C GLN A 16 -16.38 -5.18 -6.47
N GLY A 17 -17.40 -5.99 -6.75
CA GLY A 17 -18.76 -5.48 -6.99
C GLY A 17 -19.40 -4.83 -5.75
N LYS A 18 -19.10 -5.31 -4.53
CA LYS A 18 -19.52 -4.63 -3.29
C LYS A 18 -18.87 -3.24 -3.14
N LEU A 19 -17.63 -3.06 -3.57
CA LEU A 19 -16.92 -1.78 -3.55
C LEU A 19 -17.43 -0.86 -4.66
N GLU A 20 -17.59 -1.37 -5.88
CA GLU A 20 -18.08 -0.60 -7.03
C GLU A 20 -19.47 -0.02 -6.78
N GLU A 21 -20.39 -0.78 -6.17
CA GLU A 21 -21.70 -0.27 -5.77
C GLU A 21 -21.62 0.95 -4.84
N ARG A 22 -20.56 1.05 -4.02
CA ARG A 22 -20.34 2.12 -3.03
C ARG A 22 -19.50 3.28 -3.56
N LEU A 23 -19.04 3.19 -4.80
CA LEU A 23 -18.18 4.18 -5.46
C LEU A 23 -18.86 4.70 -6.73
N PRO A 24 -19.97 5.46 -6.61
CA PRO A 24 -20.59 6.07 -7.76
C PRO A 24 -19.67 7.09 -8.44
N LEU A 25 -19.81 7.22 -9.75
CA LEU A 25 -19.10 8.26 -10.51
C LEU A 25 -19.80 9.62 -10.35
N PHE A 26 -19.01 10.61 -9.94
CA PHE A 26 -19.38 12.02 -9.98
C PHE A 26 -18.35 12.80 -10.80
N SER A 27 -18.82 13.51 -11.84
CA SER A 27 -17.98 14.34 -12.69
C SER A 27 -18.46 15.80 -12.64
N LEU A 28 -17.50 16.71 -12.67
CA LEU A 28 -17.72 18.16 -12.74
C LEU A 28 -17.03 18.70 -13.98
N THR A 29 -17.75 19.50 -14.77
CA THR A 29 -17.19 20.21 -15.94
C THR A 29 -17.41 21.70 -15.73
N PHE A 30 -16.35 22.48 -15.95
CA PHE A 30 -16.37 23.94 -15.81
C PHE A 30 -15.97 24.60 -17.13
N PRO A 31 -16.50 25.79 -17.46
CA PRO A 31 -16.00 26.55 -18.59
C PRO A 31 -14.56 27.01 -18.31
N SER A 32 -13.72 27.09 -19.35
CA SER A 32 -12.29 27.40 -19.21
C SER A 32 -12.04 28.71 -18.45
N TRP A 33 -12.84 29.74 -18.75
CA TRP A 33 -12.74 31.05 -18.10
C TRP A 33 -12.87 30.97 -16.57
N PHE A 34 -13.67 30.03 -16.04
CA PHE A 34 -13.88 29.91 -14.59
C PHE A 34 -12.62 29.36 -13.91
N LEU A 35 -12.00 28.34 -14.50
CA LEU A 35 -10.79 27.73 -13.97
C LEU A 35 -9.58 28.66 -14.08
N GLU A 36 -9.54 29.50 -15.11
CA GLU A 36 -8.52 30.55 -15.30
C GLU A 36 -8.71 31.70 -14.31
N LYS A 37 -9.96 32.17 -14.12
CA LYS A 37 -10.29 33.25 -13.19
C LYS A 37 -10.10 32.86 -11.73
N TYR A 38 -10.33 31.59 -11.38
CA TYR A 38 -10.24 31.08 -10.00
C TYR A 38 -9.21 29.94 -9.88
N PRO A 39 -7.90 30.25 -9.98
CA PRO A 39 -6.86 29.23 -9.99
C PRO A 39 -6.78 28.43 -8.67
N GLY A 40 -7.11 29.05 -7.54
CA GLY A 40 -7.19 28.36 -6.25
C GLY A 40 -8.28 27.27 -6.22
N ILE A 41 -9.46 27.58 -6.76
CA ILE A 41 -10.55 26.60 -6.90
C ILE A 41 -10.14 25.49 -7.87
N SER A 42 -9.54 25.84 -9.01
CA SER A 42 -9.03 24.88 -10.00
C SER A 42 -8.01 23.91 -9.38
N LYS A 43 -7.07 24.41 -8.58
CA LYS A 43 -6.11 23.59 -7.83
C LYS A 43 -6.81 22.64 -6.85
N ASN A 44 -7.73 23.14 -6.04
CA ASN A 44 -8.43 22.34 -5.03
C ASN A 44 -9.29 21.26 -5.67
N LEU A 45 -10.05 21.58 -6.73
CA LEU A 45 -10.83 20.62 -7.50
C LEU A 45 -9.96 19.48 -8.04
N LYS A 46 -8.78 19.80 -8.60
CA LYS A 46 -7.81 18.79 -9.07
C LYS A 46 -7.29 17.92 -7.93
N ILE A 47 -6.88 18.51 -6.80
CA ILE A 47 -6.42 17.74 -5.63
C ILE A 47 -7.54 16.80 -5.13
N ASN A 48 -8.77 17.31 -5.03
CA ASN A 48 -9.92 16.61 -4.49
C ASN A 48 -10.35 15.38 -5.32
N THR A 49 -9.94 15.29 -6.59
CA THR A 49 -10.13 14.06 -7.39
C THR A 49 -9.47 12.82 -6.78
N ASN A 50 -8.47 13.02 -5.91
CA ASN A 50 -7.75 11.95 -5.20
C ASN A 50 -8.06 11.97 -3.69
N ARG A 51 -9.23 12.47 -3.29
CA ARG A 51 -9.66 12.58 -1.88
C ARG A 51 -10.96 11.81 -1.64
N LEU A 52 -11.14 11.36 -0.40
CA LEU A 52 -12.42 10.78 0.03
C LEU A 52 -13.48 11.88 0.11
N THR A 53 -14.48 11.78 -0.76
CA THR A 53 -15.62 12.71 -0.83
C THR A 53 -16.94 11.96 -0.69
N SER A 54 -18.00 12.71 -0.46
CA SER A 54 -19.36 12.22 -0.25
C SER A 54 -20.38 13.14 -0.92
N TRP A 55 -21.64 12.69 -1.02
CA TRP A 55 -22.73 13.53 -1.52
C TRP A 55 -22.99 14.77 -0.66
N TYR A 56 -22.62 14.75 0.62
CA TYR A 56 -22.66 15.94 1.48
C TYR A 56 -21.69 17.03 1.01
N ASP A 57 -20.55 16.65 0.45
CA ASP A 57 -19.58 17.62 -0.10
C ASP A 57 -20.10 18.25 -1.39
N VAL A 58 -20.80 17.47 -2.21
CA VAL A 58 -21.47 17.98 -3.42
C VAL A 58 -22.55 19.00 -3.03
N TYR A 59 -23.38 18.68 -2.04
CA TYR A 59 -24.36 19.61 -1.47
C TYR A 59 -23.68 20.89 -0.95
N ALA A 60 -22.62 20.76 -0.15
CA ALA A 60 -21.84 21.90 0.36
C ALA A 60 -21.21 22.73 -0.76
N THR A 61 -20.81 22.10 -1.86
CA THR A 61 -20.25 22.77 -3.05
C THR A 61 -21.31 23.62 -3.75
N PHE A 62 -22.52 23.09 -3.94
CA PHE A 62 -23.62 23.88 -4.51
C PHE A 62 -24.03 25.05 -3.63
N ARG A 63 -24.05 24.86 -2.30
CA ARG A 63 -24.28 25.95 -1.34
C ARG A 63 -23.22 27.04 -1.49
N HIS A 64 -21.94 26.66 -1.55
CA HIS A 64 -20.83 27.60 -1.73
C HIS A 64 -20.91 28.32 -3.08
N MET A 65 -21.34 27.66 -4.15
CA MET A 65 -21.53 28.30 -5.45
C MET A 65 -22.58 29.42 -5.40
N ILE A 66 -23.65 29.23 -4.63
CA ILE A 66 -24.72 30.23 -4.46
C ILE A 66 -24.25 31.40 -3.58
N SER A 67 -23.48 31.13 -2.53
CA SER A 67 -22.99 32.15 -1.59
C SER A 67 -21.62 32.73 -1.93
N TYR A 68 -21.05 32.39 -3.09
CA TYR A 68 -19.68 32.75 -3.43
C TYR A 68 -19.47 34.28 -3.40
N PRO A 69 -18.37 34.80 -2.81
CA PRO A 69 -17.16 34.08 -2.36
C PRO A 69 -17.23 33.50 -0.94
N ASP A 70 -18.36 33.65 -0.25
CA ASP A 70 -18.47 33.26 1.15
C ASP A 70 -18.65 31.75 1.30
N VAL A 71 -17.75 31.13 2.06
CA VAL A 71 -17.83 29.71 2.39
C VAL A 71 -19.03 29.48 3.32
N PRO A 72 -19.94 28.53 3.01
CA PRO A 72 -21.11 28.28 3.82
C PRO A 72 -20.73 27.76 5.21
N THR A 73 -21.19 28.46 6.25
CA THR A 73 -20.85 28.17 7.66
C THR A 73 -21.85 27.24 8.36
N ASN A 74 -23.12 27.20 7.91
CA ASN A 74 -24.20 26.41 8.51
C ASN A 74 -24.38 25.04 7.84
N LEU A 75 -23.29 24.31 7.63
CA LEU A 75 -23.35 22.95 7.07
C LEU A 75 -23.37 21.91 8.20
N LYS A 76 -24.42 21.09 8.24
CA LYS A 76 -24.50 19.96 9.18
C LYS A 76 -23.49 18.85 8.83
N HIS A 77 -23.27 18.64 7.53
CA HIS A 77 -22.37 17.62 6.98
C HIS A 77 -21.67 18.15 5.72
N GLY A 78 -20.47 17.62 5.46
CA GLY A 78 -19.71 17.90 4.25
C GLY A 78 -18.98 19.24 4.24
N GLN A 79 -18.10 19.41 3.26
CA GLN A 79 -17.37 20.64 2.98
C GLN A 79 -17.37 20.92 1.48
N SER A 80 -17.21 22.19 1.09
CA SER A 80 -17.18 22.56 -0.33
C SER A 80 -15.94 21.98 -1.03
N LEU A 81 -16.13 21.37 -2.19
CA LEU A 81 -15.07 20.87 -3.06
C LEU A 81 -14.26 21.99 -3.73
N PHE A 82 -14.67 23.26 -3.59
CA PHE A 82 -13.85 24.42 -3.95
C PHE A 82 -12.71 24.67 -2.94
N THR A 83 -12.76 24.03 -1.77
CA THR A 83 -11.70 24.00 -0.76
C THR A 83 -10.98 22.65 -0.77
N GLU A 84 -9.72 22.59 -0.33
CA GLU A 84 -8.99 21.32 -0.28
C GLU A 84 -9.59 20.39 0.78
N VAL A 85 -9.92 19.16 0.36
CA VAL A 85 -10.33 18.07 1.25
C VAL A 85 -9.09 17.42 1.85
N PRO A 86 -9.03 17.23 3.19
CA PRO A 86 -7.87 16.61 3.84
C PRO A 86 -7.55 15.23 3.26
N SER A 87 -6.27 14.94 3.04
CA SER A 87 -5.82 13.61 2.60
C SER A 87 -6.05 12.52 3.66
N SER A 88 -6.09 12.91 4.94
CA SER A 88 -6.33 12.03 6.07
C SER A 88 -7.82 11.81 6.38
N ARG A 89 -8.73 12.38 5.58
CA ARG A 89 -10.18 12.33 5.86
C ARG A 89 -10.69 10.89 5.90
N THR A 90 -11.41 10.58 6.97
CA THR A 90 -12.03 9.28 7.24
C THR A 90 -13.48 9.24 6.78
N CYS A 91 -14.05 8.03 6.66
CA CYS A 91 -15.48 7.87 6.36
C CYS A 91 -16.36 8.55 7.42
N ALA A 92 -15.98 8.54 8.70
CA ALA A 92 -16.74 9.20 9.75
C ALA A 92 -16.79 10.72 9.55
N GLU A 93 -15.67 11.36 9.23
CA GLU A 93 -15.60 12.79 8.89
C GLU A 93 -16.30 13.12 7.57
N ALA A 94 -16.39 12.15 6.65
CA ALA A 94 -17.21 12.25 5.45
C ALA A 94 -18.70 11.98 5.69
N SER A 95 -19.12 11.73 6.94
CA SER A 95 -20.49 11.33 7.30
C SER A 95 -20.99 10.09 6.53
N VAL A 96 -20.05 9.20 6.19
CA VAL A 96 -20.31 7.89 5.56
C VAL A 96 -20.33 6.82 6.64
N GLU A 97 -21.47 6.14 6.77
CA GLU A 97 -21.60 5.06 7.74
C GLU A 97 -20.63 3.91 7.47
N LYS A 98 -20.21 3.22 8.54
CA LYS A 98 -19.19 2.15 8.48
C LYS A 98 -19.51 1.08 7.43
N HIS A 99 -20.79 0.73 7.24
CA HIS A 99 -21.21 -0.29 6.29
C HIS A 99 -21.21 0.18 4.81
N TRP A 100 -21.24 1.49 4.58
CA TRP A 100 -21.07 2.13 3.27
C TRP A 100 -19.63 2.55 2.97
N CYS A 101 -18.78 2.62 4.00
CA CYS A 101 -17.39 3.00 3.86
C CYS A 101 -16.61 2.04 2.93
N PRO A 102 -16.11 2.52 1.77
CA PRO A 102 -15.37 1.69 0.82
C PRO A 102 -13.88 1.54 1.20
N CYS A 103 -13.40 2.25 2.23
CA CYS A 103 -12.02 2.18 2.67
C CYS A 103 -11.67 0.77 3.19
N LEU A 104 -10.45 0.33 2.84
CA LEU A 104 -9.88 -0.93 3.31
C LEU A 104 -9.23 -0.73 4.68
N GLU A 105 -9.27 -1.76 5.50
CA GLU A 105 -8.59 -1.85 6.80
C GLU A 105 -7.48 -2.90 6.75
N TRP A 106 -6.46 -2.69 7.57
CA TRP A 106 -5.42 -3.68 7.83
C TRP A 106 -5.77 -4.48 9.07
N ALA A 107 -5.96 -5.78 8.92
CA ALA A 107 -6.19 -6.71 10.03
C ALA A 107 -4.94 -7.52 10.33
N SER A 108 -4.53 -7.58 11.60
CA SER A 108 -3.39 -8.40 12.00
C SER A 108 -3.67 -9.89 11.74
N VAL A 109 -2.66 -10.59 11.22
CA VAL A 109 -2.67 -12.04 11.00
C VAL A 109 -1.48 -12.66 11.70
N ALA A 110 -1.70 -13.80 12.35
CA ALA A 110 -0.66 -14.51 13.07
C ALA A 110 0.49 -14.92 12.11
N PRO A 111 1.76 -14.72 12.50
CA PRO A 111 2.93 -15.14 11.70
C PRO A 111 2.93 -16.62 11.30
N GLY A 112 2.34 -17.49 12.12
CA GLY A 112 2.22 -18.93 11.84
C GLY A 112 1.14 -19.30 10.81
N HIS A 113 0.35 -18.35 10.31
CA HIS A 113 -0.65 -18.64 9.29
C HIS A 113 0.01 -19.05 7.97
N SER A 114 -0.48 -20.12 7.32
CA SER A 114 0.14 -20.69 6.11
C SER A 114 0.35 -19.67 4.98
N HIS A 115 -0.64 -18.82 4.71
CA HIS A 115 -0.49 -17.76 3.70
C HIS A 115 0.58 -16.72 4.06
N VAL A 116 0.77 -16.43 5.35
CA VAL A 116 1.79 -15.47 5.79
C VAL A 116 3.17 -16.08 5.60
N ASN A 117 3.33 -17.34 6.00
CA ASN A 117 4.57 -18.08 5.77
C ASN A 117 4.93 -18.20 4.29
N ASN A 118 3.98 -18.63 3.46
CA ASN A 118 4.18 -18.75 2.01
C ASN A 118 4.44 -17.39 1.34
N SER A 119 3.82 -16.31 1.83
CA SER A 119 4.11 -14.95 1.34
C SER A 119 5.55 -14.54 1.64
N ALA A 120 6.06 -14.84 2.83
CA ALA A 120 7.43 -14.52 3.21
C ALA A 120 8.44 -15.35 2.41
N LEU A 121 8.17 -16.64 2.21
CA LEU A 121 8.98 -17.52 1.35
C LEU A 121 9.03 -17.02 -0.09
N ALA A 122 7.87 -16.68 -0.68
CA ALA A 122 7.79 -16.12 -2.03
C ALA A 122 8.55 -14.79 -2.14
N ALA A 123 8.50 -13.93 -1.11
CA ALA A 123 9.27 -12.70 -1.08
C ALA A 123 10.79 -12.94 -1.02
N VAL A 124 11.24 -13.91 -0.22
CA VAL A 124 12.66 -14.31 -0.18
C VAL A 124 13.11 -14.89 -1.51
N GLU A 125 12.29 -15.72 -2.14
CA GLU A 125 12.56 -16.26 -3.46
C GLU A 125 12.67 -15.15 -4.52
N PHE A 126 11.74 -14.19 -4.52
CA PHE A 126 11.79 -13.02 -5.39
C PHE A 126 13.11 -12.24 -5.22
N MET A 127 13.54 -11.98 -3.98
CA MET A 127 14.80 -11.27 -3.71
C MET A 127 16.03 -12.04 -4.21
N ASN A 128 16.03 -13.36 -4.03
CA ASN A 128 17.12 -14.21 -4.52
C ASN A 128 17.15 -14.24 -6.06
N ASN A 129 16.00 -14.36 -6.71
CA ASN A 129 15.91 -14.33 -8.17
C ASN A 129 16.41 -13.00 -8.74
N ALA A 130 16.07 -11.88 -8.11
CA ALA A 130 16.61 -10.57 -8.49
C ALA A 130 18.14 -10.50 -8.40
N ASN A 131 18.76 -11.13 -7.39
CA ASN A 131 20.22 -11.23 -7.30
C ASN A 131 20.83 -12.12 -8.40
N LEU A 132 20.06 -13.07 -8.96
CA LEU A 132 20.53 -14.00 -10.01
C LEU A 132 20.41 -13.41 -11.42
N GLU A 133 19.65 -12.33 -11.63
CA GLU A 133 19.46 -11.71 -12.95
C GLU A 133 20.76 -11.14 -13.56
N HIS A 134 21.76 -10.82 -12.74
CA HIS A 134 23.04 -10.28 -13.20
C HIS A 134 24.24 -11.10 -12.70
N GLN A 135 25.18 -11.40 -13.58
CA GLN A 135 26.34 -12.27 -13.30
C GLN A 135 27.18 -11.78 -12.09
N LEU A 136 27.37 -10.46 -11.96
CA LEU A 136 28.10 -9.87 -10.83
C LEU A 136 27.42 -10.16 -9.48
N SER A 137 26.10 -9.95 -9.35
CA SER A 137 25.38 -10.24 -8.11
C SER A 137 25.22 -11.74 -7.89
N ALA A 138 24.97 -12.53 -8.93
CA ALA A 138 24.86 -13.99 -8.83
C ALA A 138 26.12 -14.63 -8.24
N ASN A 139 27.29 -14.15 -8.68
CA ASN A 139 28.57 -14.66 -8.22
C ASN A 139 28.95 -14.16 -6.83
N ASN A 140 28.57 -12.93 -6.46
CA ASN A 140 29.07 -12.29 -5.23
C ASN A 140 28.07 -12.26 -4.07
N CYS A 141 26.76 -12.33 -4.31
CA CYS A 141 25.75 -12.27 -3.27
C CYS A 141 25.44 -13.66 -2.69
N ARG A 142 25.31 -13.75 -1.36
CA ARG A 142 24.83 -14.96 -0.68
C ARG A 142 23.33 -15.14 -0.91
N LYS A 143 22.91 -16.40 -1.05
CA LYS A 143 21.48 -16.75 -1.05
C LYS A 143 20.89 -16.43 0.32
N LEU A 144 19.80 -15.67 0.33
CA LEU A 144 19.05 -15.35 1.55
C LEU A 144 18.05 -16.46 1.87
N THR A 145 17.80 -16.68 3.15
CA THR A 145 16.75 -17.55 3.67
C THR A 145 15.86 -16.80 4.63
N LEU A 146 14.60 -17.21 4.73
CA LEU A 146 13.69 -16.71 5.76
C LEU A 146 14.23 -17.12 7.13
N LYS A 147 14.38 -16.15 8.03
CA LYS A 147 14.78 -16.37 9.42
C LYS A 147 13.56 -16.34 10.34
N ASP A 148 12.86 -15.21 10.34
CA ASP A 148 11.69 -14.96 11.21
C ASP A 148 10.65 -14.13 10.45
N ILE A 149 9.38 -14.23 10.85
CA ILE A 149 8.30 -13.33 10.41
C ILE A 149 7.93 -12.44 11.60
N ASN A 150 8.11 -11.13 11.44
CA ASN A 150 7.96 -10.16 12.52
C ASN A 150 6.49 -9.81 12.74
N TYR A 151 5.77 -9.48 11.67
CA TYR A 151 4.32 -9.28 11.67
C TYR A 151 3.73 -9.46 10.26
N ALA A 152 2.41 -9.62 10.21
CA ALA A 152 1.65 -9.63 8.97
C ALA A 152 0.31 -8.91 9.13
N LEU A 153 -0.08 -8.19 8.08
CA LEU A 153 -1.36 -7.51 7.96
C LEU A 153 -2.07 -8.01 6.70
N LEU A 154 -3.34 -8.38 6.84
CA LEU A 154 -4.25 -8.67 5.74
C LEU A 154 -5.04 -7.40 5.44
N GLU A 155 -4.93 -6.92 4.21
CA GLU A 155 -5.82 -5.89 3.73
C GLU A 155 -7.19 -6.48 3.39
N ARG A 156 -8.23 -5.88 3.95
CA ARG A 156 -9.61 -6.32 3.73
C ARG A 156 -10.57 -5.15 3.88
N PRO A 157 -11.78 -5.22 3.32
CA PRO A 157 -12.84 -4.29 3.68
C PRO A 157 -13.26 -4.44 5.14
N ASN A 158 -13.88 -3.39 5.69
CA ASN A 158 -14.32 -3.42 7.08
C ASN A 158 -15.35 -4.53 7.36
N ASP A 159 -15.39 -5.02 8.60
CA ASP A 159 -16.25 -6.14 9.00
C ASP A 159 -17.76 -5.90 8.71
N LYS A 160 -18.24 -4.65 8.70
CA LYS A 160 -19.63 -4.33 8.35
C LYS A 160 -19.89 -4.49 6.85
N LEU A 161 -18.95 -4.11 5.99
CA LEU A 161 -19.04 -4.35 4.55
C LEU A 161 -18.95 -5.84 4.23
N LEU A 162 -18.06 -6.58 4.93
CA LEU A 162 -17.94 -8.03 4.77
C LEU A 162 -19.23 -8.77 5.12
N SER A 163 -19.88 -8.37 6.22
CA SER A 163 -21.15 -8.95 6.68
C SER A 163 -22.38 -8.41 5.95
N PHE A 164 -22.26 -7.35 5.15
CA PHE A 164 -23.40 -6.77 4.41
C PHE A 164 -23.95 -7.75 3.37
N LYS A 165 -25.27 -7.97 3.43
CA LYS A 165 -26.01 -8.88 2.55
C LYS A 165 -26.77 -8.12 1.47
N GLN A 166 -27.70 -7.26 1.89
CA GLN A 166 -28.55 -6.45 1.03
C GLN A 166 -29.17 -5.31 1.83
N THR A 167 -29.67 -4.28 1.15
CA THR A 167 -30.53 -3.27 1.76
C THR A 167 -31.98 -3.66 1.45
N ASN A 168 -32.78 -3.92 2.49
CA ASN A 168 -34.23 -4.01 2.35
C ASN A 168 -34.82 -2.71 2.91
N ASP A 169 -35.64 -2.02 2.12
CA ASP A 169 -36.51 -0.90 2.54
C ASP A 169 -35.95 -0.04 3.68
N LEU A 170 -34.81 0.62 3.41
CA LEU A 170 -34.08 1.58 4.26
C LEU A 170 -33.12 1.02 5.33
N LEU A 171 -33.11 -0.29 5.60
CA LEU A 171 -32.20 -0.88 6.60
C LEU A 171 -31.20 -1.87 6.00
N PRO A 172 -29.90 -1.74 6.34
CA PRO A 172 -28.89 -2.69 5.93
C PRO A 172 -29.05 -4.03 6.67
N ALA A 173 -29.23 -5.12 5.93
CA ALA A 173 -29.24 -6.47 6.49
C ALA A 173 -27.82 -7.04 6.55
N PHE A 174 -27.41 -7.52 7.73
CA PHE A 174 -26.10 -8.13 7.96
C PHE A 174 -26.23 -9.64 8.21
N SER A 175 -25.23 -10.39 7.73
CA SER A 175 -25.07 -11.82 7.95
C SER A 175 -24.45 -12.11 9.32
N ASN A 176 -25.06 -13.01 10.10
CA ASN A 176 -24.43 -13.64 11.28
C ASN A 176 -23.43 -14.75 10.91
N LYS A 177 -23.43 -15.20 9.64
CA LYS A 177 -22.51 -16.24 9.16
C LYS A 177 -21.14 -15.65 8.85
N SER A 178 -20.12 -16.41 9.27
CA SER A 178 -18.69 -16.16 9.11
C SER A 178 -18.35 -15.57 7.76
N ARG A 179 -17.48 -14.56 7.81
CA ARG A 179 -16.84 -13.83 6.70
C ARG A 179 -16.79 -14.69 5.43
N PRO A 180 -17.22 -14.18 4.25
CA PRO A 180 -17.02 -14.92 3.01
C PRO A 180 -15.55 -15.30 2.91
N HIS A 181 -15.27 -16.60 2.92
CA HIS A 181 -13.93 -17.14 2.72
C HIS A 181 -13.54 -16.77 1.29
N HIS A 182 -12.79 -15.68 1.13
CA HIS A 182 -12.17 -15.33 -0.14
C HIS A 182 -11.00 -16.28 -0.38
N LYS A 183 -11.34 -17.53 -0.73
CA LYS A 183 -10.35 -18.57 -1.02
C LYS A 183 -9.43 -18.21 -2.17
N ASP A 184 -9.78 -17.21 -2.99
CA ASP A 184 -9.09 -16.95 -4.27
C ASP A 184 -8.34 -15.62 -4.31
N PHE A 185 -8.47 -14.74 -3.31
CA PHE A 185 -7.79 -13.44 -3.32
C PHE A 185 -7.54 -12.87 -1.92
N CYS A 186 -6.25 -12.69 -1.57
CA CYS A 186 -5.83 -11.98 -0.36
C CYS A 186 -4.65 -11.04 -0.67
N ARG A 187 -4.59 -9.87 -0.04
CA ARG A 187 -3.42 -8.98 -0.10
C ARG A 187 -2.81 -8.84 1.29
N TYR A 188 -1.56 -9.24 1.42
CA TYR A 188 -0.81 -9.17 2.66
C TYR A 188 0.29 -8.11 2.58
N GLN A 189 0.51 -7.39 3.68
CA GLN A 189 1.75 -6.67 3.96
C GLN A 189 2.46 -7.43 5.07
N ILE A 190 3.68 -7.89 4.80
CA ILE A 190 4.47 -8.72 5.72
C ILE A 190 5.78 -8.04 6.04
N GLN A 191 6.19 -8.10 7.31
CA GLN A 191 7.54 -7.80 7.73
C GLN A 191 8.24 -9.08 8.17
N PHE A 192 9.43 -9.33 7.63
CA PHE A 192 10.19 -10.54 7.92
C PHE A 192 11.68 -10.27 7.97
N THR A 193 12.39 -11.14 8.67
CA THR A 193 13.84 -11.09 8.83
C THR A 193 14.48 -12.21 8.00
N THR A 194 15.58 -11.91 7.31
CA THR A 194 16.35 -12.92 6.57
C THR A 194 17.72 -13.20 7.15
N SER A 195 18.24 -14.39 6.86
CA SER A 195 19.59 -14.84 7.14
C SER A 195 20.37 -15.00 5.82
N PRO A 196 21.70 -14.83 5.77
CA PRO A 196 22.62 -14.47 6.86
C PRO A 196 22.78 -12.96 7.08
N ASN A 197 22.07 -12.12 6.32
CA ASN A 197 22.28 -10.68 6.31
C ASN A 197 21.56 -9.92 7.44
N ASN A 198 20.79 -10.62 8.29
CA ASN A 198 19.94 -10.07 9.35
C ASN A 198 19.09 -8.89 8.85
N GLY A 199 18.55 -9.05 7.65
CA GLY A 199 17.78 -8.01 6.99
C GLY A 199 16.32 -8.04 7.34
N ILE A 200 15.79 -6.89 7.74
CA ILE A 200 14.36 -6.69 7.99
C ILE A 200 13.75 -6.10 6.73
N TYR A 201 12.77 -6.79 6.16
CA TYR A 201 12.12 -6.40 4.92
C TYR A 201 10.63 -6.25 5.13
N GLU A 202 10.04 -5.32 4.37
CA GLU A 202 8.60 -5.22 4.22
C GLU A 202 8.21 -5.48 2.76
N ALA A 203 7.25 -6.37 2.55
CA ALA A 203 6.78 -6.75 1.23
C ALA A 203 5.26 -6.81 1.16
N THR A 204 4.71 -6.41 0.03
CA THR A 204 3.29 -6.59 -0.32
C THR A 204 3.13 -7.80 -1.22
N VAL A 205 2.36 -8.78 -0.78
CA VAL A 205 2.14 -10.05 -1.50
C VAL A 205 0.66 -10.24 -1.76
N ARG A 206 0.32 -10.54 -3.01
CA ARG A 206 -1.03 -10.87 -3.44
C ARG A 206 -1.14 -12.36 -3.65
N TYR A 207 -2.04 -13.00 -2.93
CA TYR A 207 -2.43 -14.37 -3.17
C TYR A 207 -3.56 -14.43 -4.20
N HIS A 208 -3.43 -15.22 -5.26
CA HIS A 208 -4.48 -15.47 -6.24
C HIS A 208 -4.42 -16.88 -6.79
N LYS A 209 -5.49 -17.68 -6.60
CA LYS A 209 -5.61 -19.06 -7.14
C LYS A 209 -4.34 -19.91 -6.92
N GLU A 210 -3.89 -20.06 -5.68
CA GLU A 210 -2.66 -20.77 -5.27
C GLU A 210 -1.32 -20.05 -5.58
N TRP A 211 -1.34 -18.91 -6.26
CA TRP A 211 -0.13 -18.14 -6.57
C TRP A 211 0.13 -17.01 -5.58
N PHE A 212 1.37 -16.89 -5.11
CA PHE A 212 1.85 -15.75 -4.33
C PHE A 212 2.62 -14.78 -5.24
N ILE A 213 1.99 -13.66 -5.55
CA ILE A 213 2.52 -12.62 -6.44
C ILE A 213 3.12 -11.51 -5.58
N VAL A 214 4.45 -11.42 -5.59
CA VAL A 214 5.20 -10.43 -4.80
C VAL A 214 5.31 -9.11 -5.56
N SER A 215 5.02 -8.01 -4.88
CA SER A 215 5.20 -6.67 -5.46
C SER A 215 6.69 -6.34 -5.58
N LYS A 216 7.10 -5.74 -6.71
CA LYS A 216 8.53 -5.39 -6.96
C LYS A 216 9.13 -4.44 -5.92
N GLY A 217 8.30 -3.63 -5.25
CA GLY A 217 8.71 -2.63 -4.27
C GLY A 217 9.00 -3.17 -2.87
N ILE A 218 9.75 -4.27 -2.71
CA ILE A 218 10.17 -4.74 -1.38
C ILE A 218 11.11 -3.70 -0.74
N SER A 219 10.78 -3.29 0.48
CA SER A 219 11.53 -2.31 1.26
C SER A 219 12.46 -3.00 2.24
N ARG A 220 13.70 -2.50 2.38
CA ARG A 220 14.63 -2.87 3.44
C ARG A 220 14.52 -1.84 4.55
N VAL A 221 14.10 -2.26 5.74
CA VAL A 221 13.77 -1.39 6.88
C VAL A 221 15.01 -1.02 7.68
N ASN A 222 15.96 -1.95 7.88
CA ASN A 222 17.19 -1.69 8.61
C ASN A 222 18.38 -1.42 7.68
N LYS A 223 19.34 -0.59 8.13
CA LYS A 223 20.54 -0.22 7.37
C LYS A 223 21.36 -1.46 6.99
N TYR A 224 21.72 -1.59 5.72
CA TYR A 224 22.53 -2.71 5.21
C TYR A 224 24.05 -2.46 5.29
N GLY A 225 24.50 -1.22 5.51
CA GLY A 225 25.92 -0.88 5.69
C GLY A 225 26.79 -1.37 4.52
N ASN A 226 27.88 -2.07 4.84
CA ASN A 226 28.83 -2.59 3.85
C ASN A 226 28.45 -3.99 3.32
N GLN A 227 27.26 -4.53 3.67
CA GLN A 227 26.83 -5.85 3.20
C GLN A 227 26.87 -6.01 1.67
N PRO A 228 26.50 -5.03 0.83
CA PRO A 228 26.51 -5.16 -0.62
C PRO A 228 27.75 -4.55 -1.29
N GLU A 229 28.86 -4.35 -0.57
CA GLU A 229 30.06 -3.64 -1.07
C GLU A 229 30.56 -4.15 -2.43
N CYS A 230 30.57 -5.46 -2.64
CA CYS A 230 30.95 -6.15 -3.88
C CYS A 230 30.10 -5.79 -5.12
N ILE A 231 28.91 -5.22 -4.94
CA ILE A 231 28.03 -4.78 -6.03
C ILE A 231 27.63 -3.32 -5.91
N ALA A 232 28.08 -2.62 -4.86
CA ALA A 232 27.48 -1.36 -4.44
C ALA A 232 27.55 -0.31 -5.55
N ARG A 233 28.69 -0.20 -6.24
CA ARG A 233 28.87 0.77 -7.31
C ARG A 233 28.04 0.43 -8.55
N ASP A 234 28.09 -0.83 -8.99
CA ASP A 234 27.61 -1.24 -10.31
C ASP A 234 26.11 -1.62 -10.32
N LEU A 235 25.56 -2.11 -9.19
CA LEU A 235 24.16 -2.56 -9.06
C LEU A 235 23.46 -1.92 -7.83
N PRO A 236 23.25 -0.59 -7.81
CA PRO A 236 22.69 0.11 -6.65
C PRO A 236 21.29 -0.37 -6.25
N HIS A 237 20.48 -0.80 -7.21
CA HIS A 237 19.11 -1.29 -6.98
C HIS A 237 19.05 -2.64 -6.23
N LEU A 238 20.13 -3.43 -6.25
CA LEU A 238 20.25 -4.72 -5.56
C LEU A 238 20.92 -4.63 -4.19
N ARG A 239 21.44 -3.46 -3.80
CA ARG A 239 22.11 -3.26 -2.50
C ARG A 239 21.29 -3.75 -1.32
N LYS A 240 19.97 -3.56 -1.38
CA LYS A 240 19.03 -3.99 -0.34
C LYS A 240 18.91 -5.52 -0.20
N PHE A 241 19.25 -6.30 -1.23
CA PHE A 241 19.11 -7.77 -1.25
C PHE A 241 20.46 -8.50 -1.16
N CYS A 242 21.57 -7.83 -1.45
CA CYS A 242 22.86 -8.49 -1.50
C CYS A 242 23.60 -8.45 -0.16
N MET A 243 24.07 -9.62 0.28
CA MET A 243 25.16 -9.73 1.24
C MET A 243 26.33 -10.44 0.57
N CYS A 244 27.47 -9.77 0.50
CA CYS A 244 28.64 -10.30 -0.17
C CYS A 244 29.14 -11.60 0.48
N LYS A 245 29.53 -12.56 -0.35
CA LYS A 245 30.33 -13.71 0.05
C LYS A 245 31.65 -13.17 0.63
N LYS A 246 32.13 -13.74 1.73
CA LYS A 246 33.48 -13.40 2.21
C LYS A 246 34.45 -13.88 1.14
N LYS A 247 35.44 -13.07 0.74
CA LYS A 247 36.57 -13.60 -0.04
C LYS A 247 37.21 -14.70 0.80
N ALA A 248 37.48 -15.86 0.21
CA ALA A 248 38.35 -16.84 0.84
C ALA A 248 39.69 -16.15 1.06
N VAL A 249 40.07 -15.93 2.33
CA VAL A 249 41.41 -15.46 2.65
C VAL A 249 42.31 -16.66 2.43
N ASN A 250 43.01 -16.71 1.29
CA ASN A 250 44.18 -17.57 1.18
C ASN A 250 45.19 -17.02 2.19
N ALA A 251 45.40 -17.75 3.28
CA ALA A 251 46.47 -17.49 4.21
C ALA A 251 47.81 -17.77 3.50
N HIS A 252 48.35 -16.77 2.82
CA HIS A 252 49.74 -16.76 2.38
C HIS A 252 50.46 -15.53 2.95
N ALA A 253 51.30 -15.85 3.93
CA ALA A 253 52.50 -15.17 4.40
C ALA A 253 52.43 -13.66 4.70
N SER A 254 52.65 -13.35 5.97
CA SER A 254 53.10 -12.04 6.43
C SER A 254 54.31 -11.57 5.64
N LYS A 255 54.25 -10.34 5.13
CA LYS A 255 55.44 -9.51 4.97
C LYS A 255 55.27 -8.32 5.90
N ASP A 256 56.05 -8.33 6.96
CA ASP A 256 56.24 -7.17 7.83
C ASP A 256 56.71 -5.99 6.98
N ILE A 257 55.90 -4.93 6.95
CA ILE A 257 56.29 -3.63 6.41
C ILE A 257 56.57 -2.73 7.60
N PHE A 258 57.85 -2.50 7.88
CA PHE A 258 58.28 -1.45 8.80
C PHE A 258 58.06 -0.09 8.13
N LEU A 259 57.16 0.72 8.70
CA LEU A 259 56.98 2.13 8.33
C LEU A 259 57.93 2.97 9.19
N VAL A 260 58.94 3.56 8.55
CA VAL A 260 59.73 4.65 9.11
C VAL A 260 58.93 5.94 8.99
N LEU A 261 58.58 6.54 10.12
CA LEU A 261 57.95 7.87 10.21
C LEU A 261 58.99 8.95 10.00
N VAL A 262 58.92 9.68 8.88
CA VAL A 262 59.56 10.99 8.73
C VAL A 262 58.57 12.04 9.24
N LYS A 263 58.87 12.66 10.39
CA LYS A 263 58.21 13.90 10.82
C LYS A 263 58.89 15.08 10.13
N CYS A 264 58.13 15.86 9.37
CA CYS A 264 58.52 17.24 9.08
C CYS A 264 57.89 18.16 10.11
N SER A 265 58.73 19.05 10.65
CA SER A 265 58.38 20.19 11.49
C SER A 265 57.91 21.36 10.63
#